data_AF-A0A2G1ZQY2-F1
#
_entry.id   AF-A0A2G1ZQY2-F1
#
_cell.length_a   1.000
_cell.length_b   1.000
_cell.length_c   1.000
_cell.angle_alpha   90.00
_cell.angle_beta   90.00
_cell.angle_gamma   90.00
#
_symmetry.space_group_name_H-M   'P 1'
#
loop_
_entity.id
_entity.type
_entity.pdbx_description
1 polymer ?
#
loop_
_entity_poly.entity_id
_entity_poly.type
_entity_poly.pdbx_seq_one_letter_code
_entity_poly.pdbx_strand_id
1 'polypeptide(L)'
;MDYHKNGLKYISCISLLALSVGSFATAWNNPNSTPKSGSTRYSAFTGPPKTLDPARSYSSDEAVFTAQIYEPPLQYHLLKRPYALVPLTLTDLPTVTFYNKKNQKLPAKTPPNDVAYTVYDLYLKPGIMYQPHPAFVQQSQDLTDIHKLTDFKKTGSRELTAHDYVYQIKRLASPRTQSPILSLMAKHIVGLDDYSKLLSVENGNLPKGAWLDLRKHPIEGVKAISPYHYQIKIKGVYPQFKYWLAMPFFAPIPWEADQFYSRPGMKARNITFDWQPIGTGAYMLSKNDPNKEMILERNPNYHVELYPHKGEAGDQQHGYLVHSGKTLPLTDRYVFSLDKENIPRWNKFLQGYYDVSGIGADSFDQAVKIDKNGDPILTESMKKQGIKLDVQVSPGIFYTGFNMLDKIVGGHSEKQRK
;
A
#
# COMPACT_ATOMS: atom_id res chain seq x y z
N MET A 1 33.32 40.71 -61.16
CA MET A 1 33.99 39.79 -60.21
C MET A 1 34.29 40.63 -58.98
N ASP A 2 33.85 40.41 -57.74
CA ASP A 2 33.18 39.29 -57.08
C ASP A 2 32.53 39.86 -55.80
N TYR A 3 31.28 40.31 -55.84
CA TYR A 3 30.58 40.76 -54.61
C TYR A 3 29.24 40.07 -54.36
N HIS A 4 28.67 39.38 -55.34
CA HIS A 4 27.37 38.69 -55.18
C HIS A 4 27.46 37.21 -54.77
N LYS A 5 28.65 36.61 -54.68
CA LYS A 5 28.80 35.19 -54.31
C LYS A 5 29.01 34.90 -52.82
N ASN A 6 29.24 35.93 -51.98
CA ASN A 6 29.48 35.72 -50.55
C ASN A 6 28.20 35.81 -49.71
N GLY A 7 27.18 36.58 -50.10
CA GLY A 7 25.93 36.70 -49.32
C GLY A 7 25.16 35.38 -49.18
N LEU A 8 25.18 34.53 -50.21
CA LEU A 8 24.47 33.25 -50.21
C LEU A 8 25.12 32.20 -49.28
N LYS A 9 26.44 32.26 -49.09
CA LYS A 9 27.17 31.37 -48.17
C LYS A 9 26.89 31.71 -46.70
N TYR A 10 26.72 32.98 -46.36
CA TYR A 10 26.39 33.38 -44.99
C TYR A 10 24.93 33.05 -44.62
N ILE A 11 23.99 33.13 -45.57
CA ILE A 11 22.58 32.75 -45.35
C ILE A 11 22.45 31.24 -45.15
N SER A 12 23.17 30.40 -45.92
CA SER A 12 23.18 28.95 -45.71
C SER A 12 23.82 28.53 -44.38
N CYS A 13 24.89 29.20 -43.92
CA CYS A 13 25.49 28.91 -42.62
C CYS A 13 24.59 29.27 -41.43
N ILE A 14 23.83 30.37 -41.51
CA ILE A 14 22.88 30.76 -40.45
C ILE A 14 21.66 29.81 -40.43
N SER A 15 21.23 29.32 -41.60
CA SER A 15 20.15 28.33 -41.71
C SER A 15 20.57 26.97 -41.11
N LEU A 16 21.82 26.54 -41.34
CA LEU A 16 22.37 25.30 -40.77
C LEU A 16 22.66 25.41 -39.27
N LEU A 17 23.04 26.58 -38.76
CA LEU A 17 23.15 26.80 -37.32
C LEU A 17 21.79 26.77 -36.63
N ALA A 18 20.75 27.37 -37.24
CA ALA A 18 19.38 27.38 -36.70
C ALA A 18 18.73 25.99 -36.68
N LEU A 19 19.12 25.09 -37.61
CA LEU A 19 18.64 23.71 -37.64
C LEU A 19 19.33 22.78 -36.63
N SER A 20 20.50 23.16 -36.09
CA SER A 20 21.22 22.38 -35.06
C SER A 20 20.81 22.67 -33.61
N VAL A 21 20.04 23.73 -33.35
CA VAL A 21 19.58 24.07 -31.98
C VAL A 21 18.25 23.40 -31.62
N GLY A 22 17.61 22.70 -32.56
CA GLY A 22 16.27 22.11 -32.39
C GLY A 22 16.18 20.86 -31.50
N SER A 23 17.28 20.29 -31.01
CA SER A 23 17.26 18.97 -30.35
C SER A 23 17.78 18.94 -28.91
N PHE A 24 18.05 20.08 -28.28
CA PHE A 24 18.39 20.17 -26.85
C PHE A 24 17.52 21.20 -26.13
N ALA A 25 16.19 21.07 -26.25
CA ALA A 25 15.29 21.65 -25.26
C ALA A 25 15.27 20.75 -24.01
N THR A 26 16.40 20.61 -23.32
CA THR A 26 16.35 20.26 -21.90
C THR A 26 15.62 21.42 -21.24
N ALA A 27 14.42 21.18 -20.68
CA ALA A 27 13.68 22.20 -19.97
C ALA A 27 14.60 22.80 -18.90
N TRP A 28 15.10 24.03 -19.12
CA TRP A 28 16.04 24.70 -18.22
C TRP A 28 15.50 24.84 -16.79
N ASN A 29 14.18 24.76 -16.65
CA ASN A 29 13.47 24.86 -15.38
C ASN A 29 12.81 23.53 -14.96
N ASN A 30 13.38 22.37 -15.33
CA ASN A 30 12.93 21.08 -14.80
C ASN A 30 13.55 20.86 -13.41
N PRO A 31 12.76 20.88 -12.32
CA PRO A 31 13.28 20.67 -10.97
C PRO A 31 13.78 19.23 -10.73
N ASN A 32 13.36 18.29 -11.58
CA ASN A 32 13.74 16.88 -11.58
C ASN A 32 14.65 16.56 -12.79
N SER A 33 15.65 17.41 -13.04
CA SER A 33 16.48 17.40 -14.26
C SER A 33 17.40 16.20 -14.43
N THR A 34 17.66 15.41 -13.38
CA THR A 34 18.45 14.17 -13.50
C THR A 34 17.66 13.15 -14.30
N PRO A 35 18.13 12.75 -15.51
CA PRO A 35 17.44 11.73 -16.31
C PRO A 35 17.40 10.43 -15.52
N LYS A 36 16.22 10.04 -15.06
CA LYS A 36 15.99 8.71 -14.49
C LYS A 36 15.48 7.82 -15.62
N SER A 37 16.07 6.63 -15.75
CA SER A 37 15.55 5.64 -16.70
C SER A 37 14.13 5.24 -16.29
N GLY A 38 13.23 5.12 -17.27
CA GLY A 38 11.84 4.71 -17.05
C GLY A 38 10.89 5.83 -16.61
N SER A 39 9.61 5.49 -16.48
CA SER A 39 8.55 6.42 -16.08
C SER A 39 8.56 6.65 -14.58
N THR A 40 8.79 7.89 -14.15
CA THR A 40 8.83 8.29 -12.73
C THR A 40 7.67 9.21 -12.40
N ARG A 41 6.95 8.93 -11.31
CA ARG A 41 5.98 9.85 -10.71
C ARG A 41 6.56 10.51 -9.45
N TYR A 42 6.39 11.81 -9.33
CA TYR A 42 6.81 12.62 -8.19
C TYR A 42 5.61 13.04 -7.35
N SER A 43 5.73 12.88 -6.04
CA SER A 43 4.70 13.27 -5.07
C SER A 43 5.36 13.75 -3.78
N ALA A 44 4.55 14.37 -2.91
CA ALA A 44 4.95 14.71 -1.56
C ALA A 44 4.24 13.82 -0.53
N PHE A 45 4.84 13.71 0.66
CA PHE A 45 4.20 13.20 1.87
C PHE A 45 4.40 14.21 3.01
N THR A 46 3.42 14.32 3.90
CA THR A 46 3.39 15.38 4.93
C THR A 46 3.93 14.91 6.28
N GLY A 47 3.94 13.61 6.52
CA GLY A 47 4.46 12.99 7.73
C GLY A 47 4.98 11.59 7.43
N PRO A 48 6.07 11.16 8.08
CA PRO A 48 6.60 9.83 7.86
C PRO A 48 5.64 8.75 8.36
N PRO A 49 5.51 7.62 7.65
CA PRO A 49 4.80 6.44 8.13
C PRO A 49 5.25 6.04 9.54
N LYS A 50 4.33 5.72 10.45
CA LYS A 50 4.73 5.26 11.81
C LYS A 50 5.23 3.83 11.76
N THR A 51 4.66 3.03 10.86
CA THR A 51 5.09 1.67 10.57
C THR A 51 4.75 1.30 9.14
N LEU A 52 5.56 0.41 8.56
CA LEU A 52 5.27 -0.26 7.30
C LEU A 52 4.90 -1.74 7.52
N ASP A 53 4.77 -2.20 8.77
CA ASP A 53 4.34 -3.57 9.07
C ASP A 53 2.82 -3.71 8.80
N PRO A 54 2.40 -4.60 7.89
CA PRO A 54 0.99 -4.74 7.53
C PRO A 54 0.12 -5.24 8.68
N ALA A 55 0.69 -5.89 9.70
CA ALA A 55 -0.04 -6.30 10.89
C ALA A 55 -0.32 -5.15 11.87
N ARG A 56 0.36 -4.00 11.71
CA ARG A 56 0.28 -2.82 12.59
C ARG A 56 -0.28 -1.58 11.89
N SER A 57 0.00 -1.42 10.61
CA SER A 57 -0.36 -0.22 9.83
C SER A 57 -1.87 -0.02 9.77
N TYR A 58 -2.33 1.17 10.15
CA TYR A 58 -3.76 1.50 10.22
C TYR A 58 -4.09 2.97 9.93
N SER A 59 -3.18 3.71 9.32
CA SER A 59 -3.40 5.09 8.90
C SER A 59 -3.28 5.27 7.39
N SER A 60 -3.99 6.27 6.84
CA SER A 60 -4.09 6.50 5.40
C SER A 60 -2.76 6.92 4.76
N ASP A 61 -1.91 7.64 5.49
CA ASP A 61 -0.56 8.03 5.08
C ASP A 61 0.36 6.82 4.90
N GLU A 62 0.22 5.79 5.73
CA GLU A 62 0.94 4.53 5.58
C GLU A 62 0.40 3.72 4.39
N ALA A 63 -0.92 3.74 4.17
CA ALA A 63 -1.60 3.04 3.08
C ALA A 63 -1.11 3.47 1.69
N VAL A 64 -0.60 4.70 1.54
CA VAL A 64 0.05 5.17 0.29
C VAL A 64 1.21 4.26 -0.12
N PHE A 65 1.94 3.71 0.86
CA PHE A 65 3.07 2.82 0.63
C PHE A 65 2.65 1.36 0.73
N THR A 66 1.96 0.97 1.81
CA THR A 66 1.69 -0.45 2.10
C THR A 66 0.79 -1.09 1.04
N ALA A 67 -0.17 -0.37 0.46
CA ALA A 67 -1.03 -0.89 -0.62
C ALA A 67 -0.30 -1.14 -1.95
N GLN A 68 0.92 -0.61 -2.12
CA GLN A 68 1.75 -0.85 -3.30
C GLN A 68 2.66 -2.09 -3.15
N ILE A 69 2.91 -2.48 -1.90
CA ILE A 69 3.89 -3.51 -1.54
C ILE A 69 3.21 -4.82 -1.14
N TYR A 70 2.07 -4.73 -0.45
CA TYR A 70 1.35 -5.86 0.12
C TYR A 70 0.08 -6.19 -0.66
N GLU A 71 -0.11 -7.46 -0.98
CA GLU A 71 -1.27 -7.94 -1.72
C GLU A 71 -2.19 -8.80 -0.85
N PRO A 72 -3.22 -8.20 -0.23
CA PRO A 72 -4.26 -8.98 0.43
C PRO A 72 -5.02 -9.86 -0.58
N PRO A 73 -5.82 -10.83 -0.12
CA PRO A 73 -6.52 -11.76 -1.00
C PRO A 73 -7.42 -11.07 -2.04
N LEU A 74 -8.07 -9.99 -1.62
CA LEU A 74 -9.01 -9.21 -2.42
C LEU A 74 -8.52 -7.79 -2.62
N GLN A 75 -9.05 -7.12 -3.64
CA GLN A 75 -8.91 -5.69 -3.86
C GLN A 75 -10.25 -5.10 -4.30
N TYR A 76 -10.31 -3.78 -4.44
CA TYR A 76 -11.45 -3.12 -5.07
C TYR A 76 -11.20 -2.94 -6.56
N HIS A 77 -12.24 -3.18 -7.37
CA HIS A 77 -12.16 -2.95 -8.81
C HIS A 77 -11.95 -1.45 -9.09
N LEU A 78 -10.88 -1.14 -9.82
CA LEU A 78 -10.41 0.23 -10.04
C LEU A 78 -11.48 1.21 -10.54
N LEU A 79 -12.34 0.78 -11.47
CA LEU A 79 -13.30 1.66 -12.15
C LEU A 79 -14.78 1.44 -11.78
N LYS A 80 -15.13 0.44 -10.94
CA LYS A 80 -16.54 0.13 -10.67
C LYS A 80 -17.11 1.04 -9.59
N ARG A 81 -18.32 1.55 -9.83
CA ARG A 81 -19.07 2.40 -8.89
C ARG A 81 -20.51 1.87 -8.78
N PRO A 82 -21.01 1.47 -7.59
CA PRO A 82 -20.34 1.50 -6.28
C PRO A 82 -19.13 0.55 -6.21
N TYR A 83 -18.24 0.81 -5.24
CA TYR A 83 -17.03 0.02 -5.04
C TYR A 83 -17.35 -1.48 -4.90
N ALA A 84 -16.65 -2.30 -5.68
CA ALA A 84 -16.86 -3.74 -5.74
C ALA A 84 -15.58 -4.50 -5.45
N LEU A 85 -15.64 -5.48 -4.54
CA LEU A 85 -14.52 -6.39 -4.28
C LEU A 85 -14.31 -7.33 -5.47
N VAL A 86 -13.05 -7.54 -5.82
CA VAL A 86 -12.59 -8.49 -6.83
C VAL A 86 -11.36 -9.24 -6.31
N PRO A 87 -11.05 -10.42 -6.86
CA PRO A 87 -9.83 -11.15 -6.51
C PRO A 87 -8.56 -10.34 -6.83
N LEU A 88 -7.60 -10.30 -5.90
CA LEU A 88 -6.24 -9.81 -6.15
C LEU A 88 -5.32 -11.02 -6.35
N THR A 89 -4.96 -11.71 -5.27
CA THR A 89 -4.13 -12.92 -5.32
C THR A 89 -4.94 -14.21 -5.44
N LEU A 90 -6.26 -14.15 -5.25
CA LEU A 90 -7.16 -15.30 -5.38
C LEU A 90 -7.55 -15.54 -6.85
N THR A 91 -7.91 -16.77 -7.20
CA THR A 91 -8.53 -17.08 -8.50
C THR A 91 -9.94 -16.49 -8.60
N ASP A 92 -10.69 -16.55 -7.51
CA ASP A 92 -12.10 -16.16 -7.39
C ASP A 92 -12.39 -15.54 -6.02
N LEU A 93 -13.59 -14.96 -5.86
CA LEU A 93 -14.04 -14.54 -4.54
C LEU A 93 -14.16 -15.75 -3.60
N PRO A 94 -13.91 -15.60 -2.29
CA PRO A 94 -13.97 -16.70 -1.34
C PRO A 94 -15.30 -17.45 -1.40
N THR A 95 -15.22 -18.78 -1.40
CA THR A 95 -16.42 -19.61 -1.25
C THR A 95 -16.85 -19.58 0.22
N VAL A 96 -18.10 -19.23 0.48
CA VAL A 96 -18.64 -19.06 1.84
C VAL A 96 -19.60 -20.21 2.15
N THR A 97 -19.32 -20.95 3.23
CA THR A 97 -20.17 -22.04 3.70
C THR A 97 -20.57 -21.85 5.16
N PHE A 98 -21.85 -22.02 5.46
CA PHE A 98 -22.39 -21.94 6.82
C PHE A 98 -22.43 -23.30 7.50
N TYR A 99 -22.19 -23.30 8.82
CA TYR A 99 -22.19 -24.50 9.65
C TYR A 99 -22.93 -24.28 10.97
N ASN A 100 -23.58 -25.34 11.46
CA ASN A 100 -24.18 -25.35 12.80
C ASN A 100 -23.14 -25.69 13.89
N LYS A 101 -23.57 -25.70 15.16
CA LYS A 101 -22.70 -26.01 16.31
C LYS A 101 -22.09 -27.41 16.28
N LYS A 102 -22.67 -28.34 15.53
CA LYS A 102 -22.17 -29.71 15.32
C LYS A 102 -21.23 -29.81 14.11
N ASN A 103 -20.80 -28.68 13.54
CA ASN A 103 -20.00 -28.61 12.30
C ASN A 103 -20.66 -29.28 11.09
N GLN A 104 -21.99 -29.30 11.03
CA GLN A 104 -22.72 -29.77 9.86
C GLN A 104 -23.04 -28.59 8.94
N LYS A 105 -22.84 -28.78 7.63
CA LYS A 105 -23.10 -27.77 6.60
C LYS A 105 -24.57 -27.38 6.59
N LEU A 106 -24.84 -26.09 6.48
CA LEU A 106 -26.17 -25.50 6.42
C LEU A 106 -26.49 -25.01 4.99
N PRO A 107 -27.78 -24.90 4.63
CA PRO A 107 -28.19 -24.24 3.39
C PRO A 107 -27.69 -22.79 3.28
N ALA A 108 -27.40 -22.32 2.07
CA ALA A 108 -26.88 -20.96 1.85
C ALA A 108 -27.86 -19.83 2.26
N LYS A 109 -29.16 -20.14 2.35
CA LYS A 109 -30.21 -19.18 2.75
C LYS A 109 -30.51 -19.20 4.26
N THR A 110 -29.73 -19.93 5.07
CA THR A 110 -29.97 -20.00 6.52
C THR A 110 -29.87 -18.59 7.15
N PRO A 111 -30.83 -18.20 8.01
CA PRO A 111 -30.78 -16.93 8.71
C PRO A 111 -29.48 -16.76 9.52
N PRO A 112 -28.86 -15.57 9.55
CA PRO A 112 -27.60 -15.35 10.25
C PRO A 112 -27.58 -15.80 11.72
N ASN A 113 -28.71 -15.71 12.43
CA ASN A 113 -28.83 -16.10 13.84
C ASN A 113 -28.72 -17.61 14.07
N ASP A 114 -28.98 -18.43 13.05
CA ASP A 114 -28.92 -19.89 13.12
C ASP A 114 -27.56 -20.45 12.69
N VAL A 115 -26.67 -19.60 12.18
CA VAL A 115 -25.31 -19.96 11.74
C VAL A 115 -24.37 -19.89 12.95
N ALA A 116 -23.77 -21.02 13.31
CA ALA A 116 -22.76 -21.06 14.38
C ALA A 116 -21.38 -20.65 13.86
N TYR A 117 -21.04 -21.05 12.63
CA TYR A 117 -19.77 -20.74 12.00
C TYR A 117 -19.93 -20.44 10.53
N THR A 118 -19.11 -19.52 10.04
CA THR A 118 -18.91 -19.27 8.60
C THR A 118 -17.50 -19.67 8.23
N VAL A 119 -17.36 -20.46 7.16
CA VAL A 119 -16.07 -20.87 6.61
C VAL A 119 -15.88 -20.21 5.26
N TYR A 120 -14.71 -19.57 5.11
CA TYR A 120 -14.23 -19.00 3.87
C TYR A 120 -13.15 -19.91 3.31
N ASP A 121 -13.37 -20.46 2.13
CA ASP A 121 -12.36 -21.17 1.34
C ASP A 121 -11.77 -20.22 0.30
N LEU A 122 -10.45 -20.07 0.33
CA LEU A 122 -9.69 -19.10 -0.46
C LEU A 122 -8.66 -19.84 -1.32
N TYR A 123 -8.75 -19.68 -2.63
CA TYR A 123 -7.91 -20.35 -3.62
C TYR A 123 -6.98 -19.34 -4.29
N LEU A 124 -5.68 -19.55 -4.19
CA LEU A 124 -4.63 -18.65 -4.69
C LEU A 124 -4.37 -18.88 -6.18
N LYS A 125 -4.02 -17.81 -6.89
CA LYS A 125 -3.34 -17.91 -8.19
C LYS A 125 -1.93 -18.49 -7.97
N PRO A 126 -1.49 -19.48 -8.77
CA PRO A 126 -0.11 -19.93 -8.75
C PRO A 126 0.83 -18.89 -9.39
N GLY A 127 2.11 -18.97 -9.08
CA GLY A 127 3.18 -18.19 -9.71
C GLY A 127 3.35 -16.77 -9.19
N ILE A 128 2.67 -16.38 -8.10
CA ILE A 128 2.88 -15.08 -7.46
C ILE A 128 4.20 -15.15 -6.67
N MET A 129 5.13 -14.25 -6.96
CA MET A 129 6.48 -14.28 -6.40
C MET A 129 6.71 -13.09 -5.45
N TYR A 130 7.40 -13.34 -4.35
CA TYR A 130 7.85 -12.24 -3.50
C TYR A 130 8.90 -11.36 -4.19
N GLN A 131 8.97 -10.10 -3.80
CA GLN A 131 10.07 -9.23 -4.19
C GLN A 131 11.44 -9.81 -3.81
N PRO A 132 12.53 -9.52 -4.56
CA PRO A 132 13.87 -9.90 -4.16
C PRO A 132 14.20 -9.39 -2.75
N HIS A 133 14.63 -10.29 -1.85
CA HIS A 133 14.88 -9.93 -0.46
C HIS A 133 15.98 -10.78 0.18
N PRO A 134 16.81 -10.21 1.09
CA PRO A 134 17.83 -10.95 1.85
C PRO A 134 17.30 -12.12 2.68
N ALA A 135 16.03 -12.06 3.11
CA ALA A 135 15.42 -13.09 3.96
C ALA A 135 15.25 -14.46 3.26
N PHE A 136 15.29 -14.51 1.93
CA PHE A 136 15.10 -15.73 1.15
C PHE A 136 16.38 -16.48 0.83
N VAL A 137 17.52 -16.03 1.34
CA VAL A 137 18.80 -16.71 1.16
C VAL A 137 19.50 -16.82 2.51
N GLN A 138 20.44 -17.75 2.61
CA GLN A 138 21.25 -17.88 3.81
C GLN A 138 22.14 -16.65 3.97
N GLN A 139 22.01 -15.97 5.11
CA GLN A 139 22.79 -14.78 5.45
C GLN A 139 23.82 -15.09 6.53
N SER A 140 24.95 -14.36 6.52
CA SER A 140 25.90 -14.39 7.63
C SER A 140 25.21 -13.97 8.93
N GLN A 141 25.56 -14.60 10.05
CA GLN A 141 25.13 -14.16 11.37
C GLN A 141 25.82 -12.86 11.79
N ASP A 142 27.02 -12.62 11.26
CA ASP A 142 27.76 -11.38 11.48
C ASP A 142 27.06 -10.20 10.79
N LEU A 143 26.89 -9.12 11.56
CA LEU A 143 26.24 -7.87 11.16
C LEU A 143 27.18 -6.66 11.28
N THR A 144 28.49 -6.89 11.38
CA THR A 144 29.49 -5.83 11.58
C THR A 144 29.44 -4.79 10.47
N ASP A 145 29.40 -5.21 9.21
CA ASP A 145 29.33 -4.34 8.03
C ASP A 145 27.90 -4.09 7.52
N ILE A 146 26.89 -4.47 8.29
CA ILE A 146 25.48 -4.30 7.91
C ILE A 146 24.91 -3.12 8.69
N HIS A 147 24.56 -2.05 7.99
CA HIS A 147 23.93 -0.85 8.56
C HIS A 147 22.53 -0.60 8.01
N LYS A 148 22.23 -1.07 6.80
CA LYS A 148 20.93 -1.01 6.12
C LYS A 148 20.67 -2.29 5.35
N LEU A 149 19.42 -2.51 4.94
CA LEU A 149 19.01 -3.75 4.24
C LEU A 149 19.82 -3.99 2.96
N THR A 150 20.17 -2.95 2.22
CA THR A 150 20.92 -3.08 0.95
C THR A 150 22.38 -3.50 1.13
N ASP A 151 22.91 -3.52 2.35
CA ASP A 151 24.29 -3.97 2.60
C ASP A 151 24.41 -5.51 2.52
N PHE A 152 23.28 -6.22 2.59
CA PHE A 152 23.23 -7.65 2.30
C PHE A 152 23.46 -7.89 0.80
N LYS A 153 24.61 -8.50 0.47
CA LYS A 153 25.07 -8.70 -0.92
C LYS A 153 24.23 -9.66 -1.75
N LYS A 154 23.47 -10.55 -1.09
CA LYS A 154 22.67 -11.58 -1.76
C LYS A 154 21.20 -11.41 -1.40
N THR A 155 20.37 -11.47 -2.42
CA THR A 155 18.91 -11.53 -2.31
C THR A 155 18.41 -12.78 -3.02
N GLY A 156 17.23 -13.24 -2.65
CA GLY A 156 16.51 -14.31 -3.34
C GLY A 156 15.02 -13.98 -3.41
N SER A 157 14.24 -14.92 -3.92
CA SER A 157 12.79 -14.86 -3.92
C SER A 157 12.23 -16.28 -3.87
N ARG A 158 10.97 -16.41 -3.46
CA ARG A 158 10.19 -17.64 -3.59
C ARG A 158 8.74 -17.30 -3.92
N GLU A 159 8.03 -18.33 -4.33
CA GLU A 159 6.59 -18.27 -4.56
C GLU A 159 5.83 -18.04 -3.24
N LEU A 160 4.77 -17.24 -3.33
CA LEU A 160 3.75 -17.07 -2.33
C LEU A 160 2.93 -18.37 -2.18
N THR A 161 2.65 -18.76 -0.94
CA THR A 161 1.78 -19.90 -0.66
C THR A 161 0.70 -19.57 0.38
N ALA A 162 -0.30 -20.43 0.47
CA ALA A 162 -1.34 -20.44 1.49
C ALA A 162 -0.79 -20.34 2.93
N HIS A 163 0.39 -20.92 3.18
CA HIS A 163 1.02 -20.89 4.49
C HIS A 163 1.43 -19.47 4.92
N ASP A 164 1.71 -18.57 3.97
CA ASP A 164 2.10 -17.19 4.25
C ASP A 164 0.91 -16.33 4.71
N TYR A 165 -0.28 -16.60 4.17
CA TYR A 165 -1.53 -16.02 4.67
C TYR A 165 -1.86 -16.51 6.07
N VAL A 166 -1.75 -17.82 6.31
CA VAL A 166 -1.95 -18.39 7.65
C VAL A 166 -0.93 -17.80 8.63
N TYR A 167 0.32 -17.66 8.22
CA TYR A 167 1.38 -17.07 9.03
C TYR A 167 1.10 -15.60 9.37
N GLN A 168 0.65 -14.79 8.42
CA GLN A 168 0.24 -13.42 8.72
C GLN A 168 -0.91 -13.38 9.75
N ILE A 169 -1.92 -14.23 9.62
CA ILE A 169 -3.03 -14.25 10.59
C ILE A 169 -2.52 -14.62 12.00
N LYS A 170 -1.51 -15.50 12.09
CA LYS A 170 -0.79 -15.76 13.34
C LYS A 170 -0.05 -14.54 13.87
N ARG A 171 0.57 -13.73 12.99
CA ARG A 171 1.24 -12.47 13.39
C ARG A 171 0.27 -11.49 14.05
N LEU A 172 -0.99 -11.43 13.63
CA LEU A 172 -2.00 -10.58 14.28
C LEU A 172 -2.15 -10.89 15.78
N ALA A 173 -2.02 -12.16 16.17
CA ALA A 173 -2.13 -12.63 17.56
C ALA A 173 -0.82 -12.55 18.36
N SER A 174 0.30 -12.26 17.71
CA SER A 174 1.61 -12.25 18.34
C SER A 174 1.75 -11.06 19.32
N PRO A 175 2.19 -11.30 20.57
CA PRO A 175 2.43 -10.23 21.55
C PRO A 175 3.59 -9.30 21.13
N ARG A 176 4.46 -9.75 20.20
CA ARG A 176 5.55 -8.94 19.65
C ARG A 176 5.09 -7.98 18.56
N THR A 177 4.00 -8.31 17.88
CA THR A 177 3.46 -7.51 16.77
C THR A 177 2.49 -6.45 17.29
N GLN A 178 1.66 -6.76 18.30
CA GLN A 178 0.68 -5.83 18.89
C GLN A 178 -0.27 -5.22 17.85
N SER A 179 -0.94 -6.07 17.08
CA SER A 179 -1.87 -5.62 16.03
C SER A 179 -3.05 -4.83 16.62
N PRO A 180 -3.40 -3.66 16.06
CA PRO A 180 -4.53 -2.86 16.55
C PRO A 180 -5.89 -3.55 16.35
N ILE A 181 -5.98 -4.52 15.43
CA ILE A 181 -7.23 -5.23 15.12
C ILE A 181 -7.39 -6.56 15.87
N LEU A 182 -6.38 -6.98 16.67
CA LEU A 182 -6.39 -8.27 17.36
C LEU A 182 -7.65 -8.45 18.19
N SER A 183 -7.99 -7.48 19.04
CA SER A 183 -9.16 -7.56 19.93
C SER A 183 -10.47 -7.74 19.18
N LEU A 184 -10.59 -7.20 17.95
CA LEU A 184 -11.77 -7.40 17.11
C LEU A 184 -11.72 -8.77 16.42
N MET A 185 -10.60 -9.12 15.80
CA MET A 185 -10.44 -10.38 15.08
C MET A 185 -10.55 -11.59 16.01
N ALA A 186 -10.06 -11.50 17.24
CA ALA A 186 -10.13 -12.56 18.25
C ALA A 186 -11.57 -12.92 18.64
N LYS A 187 -12.50 -11.96 18.54
CA LYS A 187 -13.94 -12.20 18.74
C LYS A 187 -14.55 -13.02 17.62
N HIS A 188 -14.03 -12.89 16.39
CA HIS A 188 -14.63 -13.51 15.20
C HIS A 188 -13.90 -14.77 14.76
N ILE A 189 -12.57 -14.76 14.60
CA ILE A 189 -11.81 -15.92 14.10
C ILE A 189 -11.73 -17.00 15.18
N VAL A 190 -12.12 -18.23 14.82
CA VAL A 190 -12.14 -19.35 15.76
C VAL A 190 -10.70 -19.70 16.21
N GLY A 191 -10.47 -19.73 17.52
CA GLY A 191 -9.18 -20.07 18.13
C GLY A 191 -8.13 -18.95 18.15
N LEU A 192 -8.38 -17.76 17.60
CA LEU A 192 -7.37 -16.69 17.55
C LEU A 192 -7.05 -16.10 18.94
N ASP A 193 -8.06 -15.95 19.80
CA ASP A 193 -7.89 -15.48 21.19
C ASP A 193 -7.01 -16.44 22.01
N ASP A 194 -7.32 -17.73 21.95
CA ASP A 194 -6.57 -18.77 22.68
C ASP A 194 -5.14 -18.89 22.16
N TYR A 195 -4.96 -18.75 20.86
CA TYR A 195 -3.63 -18.70 20.23
C TYR A 195 -2.81 -17.48 20.70
N SER A 196 -3.43 -16.30 20.85
CA SER A 196 -2.74 -15.12 21.38
C SER A 196 -2.29 -15.29 22.84
N LYS A 197 -3.13 -15.91 23.69
CA LYS A 197 -2.77 -16.24 25.07
C LYS A 197 -1.62 -17.24 25.13
N LEU A 198 -1.68 -18.29 24.30
CA LEU A 198 -0.60 -19.28 24.18
C LEU A 198 0.73 -18.61 23.80
N LEU A 199 0.73 -17.75 22.78
CA LEU A 199 1.94 -17.03 22.35
C LEU A 199 2.47 -16.08 23.42
N SER A 200 1.60 -15.48 24.22
CA SER A 200 2.00 -14.63 25.34
C SER A 200 2.77 -15.41 26.40
N VAL A 201 2.32 -16.62 26.73
CA VAL A 201 3.02 -17.54 27.64
C VAL A 201 4.34 -18.00 27.03
N GLU A 202 4.35 -18.46 25.78
CA GLU A 202 5.59 -18.91 25.11
C GLU A 202 6.61 -17.77 25.03
N ASN A 203 6.19 -16.56 24.67
CA ASN A 203 7.07 -15.41 24.60
C ASN A 203 7.69 -15.06 25.95
N GLY A 204 6.96 -15.21 27.06
CA GLY A 204 7.47 -14.99 28.42
C GLY A 204 8.54 -15.99 28.85
N ASN A 205 8.52 -17.20 28.28
CA ASN A 205 9.48 -18.27 28.56
C ASN A 205 10.70 -18.25 27.64
N LEU A 206 10.66 -17.48 26.54
CA LEU A 206 11.76 -17.39 25.59
C LEU A 206 12.89 -16.49 26.11
N PRO A 207 14.16 -16.85 25.89
CA PRO A 207 15.27 -15.94 26.15
C PRO A 207 15.12 -14.62 25.39
N LYS A 208 15.65 -13.54 25.98
CA LYS A 208 15.62 -12.22 25.34
C LYS A 208 16.35 -12.29 23.98
N GLY A 209 15.67 -11.86 22.94
CA GLY A 209 16.20 -11.87 21.57
C GLY A 209 16.06 -13.21 20.82
N ALA A 210 15.53 -14.26 21.46
CA ALA A 210 15.17 -15.49 20.76
C ALA A 210 13.95 -15.24 19.85
N TRP A 211 13.90 -15.88 18.68
CA TRP A 211 12.76 -15.80 17.76
C TRP A 211 11.56 -16.57 18.29
N LEU A 212 10.38 -15.96 18.26
CA LEU A 212 9.10 -16.59 18.58
C LEU A 212 8.52 -17.20 17.29
N ASP A 213 8.78 -18.49 17.08
CA ASP A 213 8.32 -19.18 15.87
C ASP A 213 6.83 -19.52 15.93
N LEU A 214 6.02 -18.70 15.26
CA LEU A 214 4.56 -18.83 15.21
C LEU A 214 4.08 -20.13 14.53
N ARG A 215 4.96 -20.88 13.86
CA ARG A 215 4.57 -22.11 13.14
C ARG A 215 4.31 -23.28 14.08
N LYS A 216 4.91 -23.29 15.27
CA LYS A 216 4.86 -24.41 16.23
C LYS A 216 3.46 -24.82 16.66
N HIS A 217 2.53 -23.87 16.68
CA HIS A 217 1.15 -24.09 17.14
C HIS A 217 0.15 -23.72 16.04
N PRO A 218 -0.91 -24.53 15.82
CA PRO A 218 -1.97 -24.19 14.89
C PRO A 218 -2.96 -23.18 15.51
N ILE A 219 -3.70 -22.47 14.65
CA ILE A 219 -4.94 -21.78 15.04
C ILE A 219 -6.10 -22.69 14.62
N GLU A 220 -7.05 -22.96 15.51
CA GLU A 220 -8.16 -23.88 15.23
C GLU A 220 -8.91 -23.53 13.93
N GLY A 221 -9.24 -22.25 13.76
CA GLY A 221 -10.02 -21.74 12.64
C GLY A 221 -9.24 -21.32 11.41
N VAL A 222 -7.92 -21.51 11.34
CA VAL A 222 -7.11 -21.03 10.21
C VAL A 222 -6.15 -22.11 9.74
N LYS A 223 -6.29 -22.56 8.51
CA LYS A 223 -5.57 -23.73 7.99
C LYS A 223 -5.13 -23.53 6.55
N ALA A 224 -3.89 -23.93 6.23
CA ALA A 224 -3.47 -24.15 4.86
C ALA A 224 -3.82 -25.61 4.52
N ILE A 225 -4.67 -25.80 3.53
CA ILE A 225 -5.15 -27.12 3.06
C ILE A 225 -4.19 -27.67 1.99
N SER A 226 -3.69 -26.79 1.13
CA SER A 226 -2.67 -27.07 0.12
C SER A 226 -1.80 -25.82 -0.11
N PRO A 227 -0.75 -25.85 -0.95
CA PRO A 227 0.04 -24.65 -1.28
C PRO A 227 -0.80 -23.47 -1.82
N TYR A 228 -1.94 -23.73 -2.43
CA TYR A 228 -2.81 -22.70 -3.06
C TYR A 228 -4.22 -22.66 -2.47
N HIS A 229 -4.48 -23.33 -1.35
CA HIS A 229 -5.79 -23.32 -0.71
C HIS A 229 -5.63 -23.16 0.80
N TYR A 230 -6.24 -22.12 1.34
CA TYR A 230 -6.37 -21.95 2.78
C TYR A 230 -7.80 -21.62 3.16
N GLN A 231 -8.09 -21.84 4.43
CA GLN A 231 -9.41 -21.70 5.00
C GLN A 231 -9.37 -20.81 6.24
N ILE A 232 -10.38 -19.94 6.36
CA ILE A 232 -10.64 -19.17 7.58
C ILE A 232 -12.06 -19.47 8.08
N LYS A 233 -12.17 -19.91 9.32
CA LYS A 233 -13.42 -20.16 10.03
C LYS A 233 -13.65 -19.06 11.06
N ILE A 234 -14.81 -18.41 10.96
CA ILE A 234 -15.27 -17.40 11.91
C ILE A 234 -16.52 -17.87 12.67
N LYS A 235 -16.75 -17.28 13.83
CA LYS A 235 -17.95 -17.44 14.66
C LYS A 235 -19.11 -16.63 14.06
N GLY A 236 -20.26 -17.27 13.89
CA GLY A 236 -21.47 -16.66 13.33
C GLY A 236 -21.31 -16.15 11.91
N VAL A 237 -22.08 -15.11 11.57
CA VAL A 237 -21.98 -14.36 10.31
C VAL A 237 -21.45 -12.95 10.62
N TYR A 238 -20.39 -12.55 9.94
CA TYR A 238 -19.83 -11.21 10.02
C TYR A 238 -19.68 -10.63 8.60
N PRO A 239 -20.69 -9.91 8.09
CA PRO A 239 -20.69 -9.43 6.70
C PRO A 239 -19.48 -8.58 6.32
N GLN A 240 -18.90 -7.88 7.31
CA GLN A 240 -17.74 -7.02 7.10
C GLN A 240 -16.44 -7.82 6.90
N PHE A 241 -16.40 -9.12 7.25
CA PHE A 241 -15.20 -9.95 7.16
C PHE A 241 -14.54 -9.92 5.78
N LYS A 242 -15.34 -9.97 4.71
CA LYS A 242 -14.81 -9.93 3.34
C LYS A 242 -14.04 -8.64 3.01
N TYR A 243 -14.37 -7.51 3.64
CA TYR A 243 -13.65 -6.26 3.40
C TYR A 243 -12.30 -6.23 4.12
N TRP A 244 -12.17 -6.93 5.25
CA TRP A 244 -10.87 -7.16 5.90
C TRP A 244 -9.91 -7.94 5.01
N LEU A 245 -10.42 -8.85 4.17
CA LEU A 245 -9.63 -9.58 3.17
C LEU A 245 -9.14 -8.69 2.02
N ALA A 246 -9.49 -7.40 1.99
CA ALA A 246 -8.92 -6.41 1.08
C ALA A 246 -7.99 -5.41 1.80
N MET A 247 -7.71 -5.62 3.09
CA MET A 247 -6.84 -4.75 3.88
C MET A 247 -5.45 -5.38 4.07
N PRO A 248 -4.38 -4.57 4.15
CA PRO A 248 -3.00 -5.07 4.34
C PRO A 248 -2.82 -6.02 5.53
N PHE A 249 -3.64 -5.92 6.59
CA PHE A 249 -3.61 -6.86 7.72
C PHE A 249 -3.67 -8.34 7.30
N PHE A 250 -4.36 -8.65 6.20
CA PHE A 250 -4.50 -10.01 5.67
C PHE A 250 -3.58 -10.29 4.48
N ALA A 251 -2.64 -9.40 4.14
CA ALA A 251 -1.63 -9.63 3.12
C ALA A 251 -0.56 -10.62 3.60
N PRO A 252 -0.01 -11.46 2.72
CA PRO A 252 0.78 -12.60 3.14
C PRO A 252 2.19 -12.18 3.56
N ILE A 253 2.66 -12.70 4.69
CA ILE A 253 4.03 -12.48 5.17
C ILE A 253 4.79 -13.82 5.17
N PRO A 254 5.98 -13.87 4.53
CA PRO A 254 6.81 -15.05 4.54
C PRO A 254 7.43 -15.20 5.94
N TRP A 255 7.33 -16.39 6.53
CA TRP A 255 7.87 -16.67 7.86
C TRP A 255 9.38 -16.46 7.94
N GLU A 256 10.09 -16.61 6.81
CA GLU A 256 11.51 -16.36 6.67
C GLU A 256 11.86 -14.89 6.96
N ALA A 257 11.00 -13.94 6.57
CA ALA A 257 11.21 -12.54 6.87
C ALA A 257 11.06 -12.23 8.36
N ASP A 258 10.09 -12.86 9.03
CA ASP A 258 9.91 -12.68 10.47
C ASP A 258 11.09 -13.28 11.26
N GLN A 259 11.57 -14.45 10.85
CA GLN A 259 12.80 -15.03 11.40
C GLN A 259 14.01 -14.11 11.16
N PHE A 260 14.18 -13.63 9.94
CA PHE A 260 15.29 -12.77 9.53
C PHE A 260 15.33 -11.47 10.34
N TYR A 261 14.20 -10.78 10.46
CA TYR A 261 14.09 -9.53 11.24
C TYR A 261 14.16 -9.74 12.75
N SER A 262 13.84 -10.95 13.23
CA SER A 262 13.96 -11.29 14.65
C SER A 262 15.40 -11.56 15.11
N ARG A 263 16.38 -11.61 14.20
CA ARG A 263 17.78 -11.82 14.57
C ARG A 263 18.30 -10.70 15.49
N PRO A 264 19.16 -11.02 16.47
CA PRO A 264 19.82 -10.02 17.30
C PRO A 264 20.54 -8.95 16.46
N GLY A 265 20.39 -7.68 16.84
CA GLY A 265 21.05 -6.54 16.18
C GLY A 265 20.29 -5.93 15.00
N MET A 266 19.29 -6.60 14.42
CA MET A 266 18.52 -6.09 13.28
C MET A 266 17.69 -4.85 13.64
N LYS A 267 16.96 -4.90 14.75
CA LYS A 267 16.14 -3.77 15.24
C LYS A 267 16.95 -2.51 15.50
N ALA A 268 18.17 -2.64 16.03
CA ALA A 268 19.05 -1.50 16.30
C ALA A 268 19.54 -0.79 15.02
N ARG A 269 19.40 -1.44 13.85
CA ARG A 269 19.78 -0.95 12.52
C ARG A 269 18.58 -0.55 11.66
N ASN A 270 17.37 -0.50 12.24
CA ASN A 270 16.12 -0.28 11.50
C ASN A 270 15.89 -1.29 10.36
N ILE A 271 16.36 -2.53 10.55
CA ILE A 271 16.11 -3.64 9.63
C ILE A 271 14.96 -4.47 10.23
N THR A 272 13.75 -3.93 10.11
CA THR A 272 12.51 -4.49 10.68
C THR A 272 11.35 -4.29 9.70
N PHE A 273 10.21 -4.95 9.92
CA PHE A 273 9.00 -4.69 9.14
C PHE A 273 8.52 -3.24 9.19
N ASP A 274 8.77 -2.52 10.30
CA ASP A 274 8.39 -1.11 10.43
C ASP A 274 9.09 -0.21 9.40
N TRP A 275 10.27 -0.61 8.92
CA TRP A 275 11.14 0.19 8.06
C TRP A 275 11.42 -0.45 6.70
N GLN A 276 11.38 -1.78 6.61
CA GLN A 276 11.81 -2.57 5.47
C GLN A 276 10.69 -3.56 5.11
N PRO A 277 9.64 -3.09 4.41
CA PRO A 277 8.52 -3.93 4.04
C PRO A 277 8.92 -4.93 2.95
N ILE A 278 8.25 -6.08 2.94
CA ILE A 278 8.48 -7.18 2.01
C ILE A 278 7.15 -7.77 1.60
N GLY A 279 6.84 -7.77 0.31
CA GLY A 279 5.60 -8.31 -0.21
C GLY A 279 5.71 -8.79 -1.64
N THR A 280 4.56 -9.03 -2.26
CA THR A 280 4.41 -9.54 -3.63
C THR A 280 3.91 -8.46 -4.59
N GLY A 281 3.58 -7.27 -4.08
CA GLY A 281 2.92 -6.20 -4.82
C GLY A 281 3.76 -5.56 -5.93
N ALA A 282 3.12 -4.61 -6.62
CA ALA A 282 3.64 -3.96 -7.81
C ALA A 282 4.95 -3.19 -7.59
N TYR A 283 5.21 -2.75 -6.36
CA TYR A 283 6.39 -1.97 -6.00
C TYR A 283 7.06 -2.46 -4.73
N MET A 284 8.35 -2.15 -4.62
CA MET A 284 9.19 -2.38 -3.46
C MET A 284 9.69 -1.04 -2.94
N LEU A 285 9.88 -0.90 -1.63
CA LEU A 285 10.53 0.26 -1.04
C LEU A 285 12.06 0.12 -1.19
N SER A 286 12.65 0.82 -2.16
CA SER A 286 14.09 0.75 -2.43
C SER A 286 14.91 1.79 -1.67
N LYS A 287 14.28 2.90 -1.27
CA LYS A 287 14.85 3.89 -0.36
C LYS A 287 13.83 4.28 0.70
N ASN A 288 14.24 4.20 1.96
CA ASN A 288 13.47 4.69 3.09
C ASN A 288 14.28 5.72 3.89
N ASP A 289 14.13 7.00 3.55
CA ASP A 289 14.57 8.12 4.38
C ASP A 289 13.33 8.96 4.76
N PRO A 290 12.63 8.62 5.85
CA PRO A 290 11.37 9.25 6.23
C PRO A 290 11.51 10.76 6.53
N ASN A 291 12.74 11.25 6.75
CA ASN A 291 13.00 12.66 7.01
C ASN A 291 13.28 13.46 5.74
N LYS A 292 13.31 12.82 4.57
CA LYS A 292 13.69 13.48 3.32
C LYS A 292 12.96 12.91 2.11
N GLU A 293 13.14 11.62 1.84
CA GLU A 293 12.73 11.00 0.58
C GLU A 293 12.50 9.49 0.72
N MET A 294 11.37 9.02 0.21
CA MET A 294 11.04 7.60 0.07
C MET A 294 10.85 7.26 -1.41
N ILE A 295 11.42 6.13 -1.86
CA ILE A 295 11.36 5.72 -3.26
C ILE A 295 10.76 4.32 -3.36
N LEU A 296 9.70 4.21 -4.16
CA LEU A 296 9.15 2.93 -4.58
C LEU A 296 9.64 2.62 -6.00
N GLU A 297 10.14 1.41 -6.22
CA GLU A 297 10.57 0.93 -7.54
C GLU A 297 9.78 -0.34 -7.90
N ARG A 298 9.48 -0.49 -9.19
CA ARG A 298 8.74 -1.65 -9.71
C ARG A 298 9.34 -2.94 -9.19
N ASN A 299 8.51 -3.80 -8.62
CA ASN A 299 8.90 -5.16 -8.26
C ASN A 299 9.15 -5.96 -9.55
N PRO A 300 10.38 -6.43 -9.82
CA PRO A 300 10.69 -7.18 -11.04
C PRO A 300 9.96 -8.53 -11.11
N ASN A 301 9.46 -9.02 -9.97
CA ASN A 301 8.75 -10.29 -9.85
C ASN A 301 7.22 -10.12 -9.83
N TYR A 302 6.71 -8.90 -10.05
CA TYR A 302 5.27 -8.66 -10.01
C TYR A 302 4.55 -9.47 -11.08
N HIS A 303 3.45 -10.12 -10.68
CA HIS A 303 2.67 -10.94 -11.58
C HIS A 303 1.97 -10.09 -12.65
N VAL A 304 1.58 -10.71 -13.76
CA VAL A 304 0.83 -10.00 -14.81
C VAL A 304 -0.54 -9.60 -14.28
N GLU A 305 -0.81 -8.30 -14.28
CA GLU A 305 -2.13 -7.71 -14.07
C GLU A 305 -2.42 -6.73 -15.21
N LEU A 306 -3.65 -6.73 -15.71
CA LEU A 306 -4.04 -5.88 -16.84
C LEU A 306 -4.95 -4.76 -16.37
N TYR A 307 -4.75 -3.57 -16.92
CA TYR A 307 -5.64 -2.45 -16.73
C TYR A 307 -7.07 -2.81 -17.22
N PRO A 308 -8.14 -2.46 -16.47
CA PRO A 308 -9.51 -2.85 -16.84
C PRO A 308 -9.93 -2.46 -18.26
N HIS A 309 -10.60 -3.37 -18.95
CA HIS A 309 -11.11 -3.11 -20.30
C HIS A 309 -12.39 -2.28 -20.35
N LYS A 310 -13.16 -2.30 -19.26
CA LYS A 310 -14.47 -1.67 -19.15
C LYS A 310 -14.46 -0.70 -17.97
N GLY A 311 -15.14 0.42 -18.15
CA GLY A 311 -15.43 1.41 -17.11
C GLY A 311 -16.92 1.71 -17.07
N GLU A 312 -17.30 2.60 -16.16
CA GLU A 312 -18.66 3.11 -16.03
C GLU A 312 -18.96 4.21 -17.07
N ALA A 313 -20.23 4.62 -17.15
CA ALA A 313 -20.63 5.75 -17.99
C ALA A 313 -19.79 7.00 -17.66
N GLY A 314 -19.21 7.63 -18.68
CA GLY A 314 -18.33 8.78 -18.53
C GLY A 314 -16.84 8.44 -18.45
N ASP A 315 -16.44 7.22 -18.08
CA ASP A 315 -15.01 6.91 -17.86
C ASP A 315 -14.16 7.01 -19.15
N GLN A 316 -14.76 6.70 -20.30
CA GLN A 316 -14.10 6.87 -21.59
C GLN A 316 -13.85 8.35 -21.90
N GLN A 317 -14.84 9.21 -21.66
CA GLN A 317 -14.75 10.65 -21.87
C GLN A 317 -13.73 11.30 -20.91
N HIS A 318 -13.61 10.79 -19.68
CA HIS A 318 -12.59 11.20 -18.71
C HIS A 318 -11.19 10.65 -19.01
N GLY A 319 -11.06 9.75 -20.00
CA GLY A 319 -9.78 9.18 -20.42
C GLY A 319 -9.27 8.03 -19.53
N TYR A 320 -10.09 7.50 -18.62
CA TYR A 320 -9.68 6.38 -17.77
C TYR A 320 -9.43 5.09 -18.55
N LEU A 321 -10.06 4.91 -19.72
CA LEU A 321 -9.87 3.71 -20.55
C LEU A 321 -8.71 3.81 -21.57
N VAL A 322 -7.91 4.88 -21.55
CA VAL A 322 -6.76 5.07 -22.48
C VAL A 322 -5.72 3.96 -22.35
N HIS A 323 -5.60 3.35 -21.16
CA HIS A 323 -4.67 2.26 -20.89
C HIS A 323 -5.32 0.88 -20.87
N SER A 324 -6.56 0.74 -21.33
CA SER A 324 -7.31 -0.53 -21.42
C SER A 324 -6.42 -1.68 -21.93
N GLY A 325 -6.32 -2.75 -21.13
CA GLY A 325 -5.55 -3.95 -21.47
C GLY A 325 -4.03 -3.84 -21.37
N LYS A 326 -3.46 -2.69 -20.98
CA LYS A 326 -2.01 -2.57 -20.74
C LYS A 326 -1.63 -3.29 -19.45
N THR A 327 -0.44 -3.89 -19.44
CA THR A 327 0.14 -4.54 -18.26
C THR A 327 0.49 -3.50 -17.20
N LEU A 328 0.10 -3.78 -15.96
CA LEU A 328 0.42 -3.01 -14.77
C LEU A 328 1.73 -3.51 -14.11
N PRO A 329 2.44 -2.63 -13.36
CA PRO A 329 2.21 -1.20 -13.28
C PRO A 329 2.61 -0.44 -14.57
N LEU A 330 2.05 0.76 -14.77
CA LEU A 330 2.40 1.64 -15.91
C LEU A 330 3.63 2.51 -15.64
N THR A 331 3.90 2.81 -14.38
CA THR A 331 5.06 3.59 -13.93
C THR A 331 6.14 2.66 -13.39
N ASP A 332 7.39 3.06 -13.51
CA ASP A 332 8.52 2.26 -13.02
C ASP A 332 8.93 2.66 -11.61
N ARG A 333 8.62 3.90 -11.22
CA ARG A 333 9.13 4.49 -9.99
C ARG A 333 8.22 5.57 -9.43
N TYR A 334 8.10 5.62 -8.11
CA TYR A 334 7.57 6.77 -7.38
C TYR A 334 8.64 7.40 -6.51
N VAL A 335 8.65 8.74 -6.47
CA VAL A 335 9.52 9.53 -5.59
C VAL A 335 8.64 10.38 -4.70
N PHE A 336 8.72 10.09 -3.41
CA PHE A 336 7.99 10.83 -2.38
C PHE A 336 8.99 11.71 -1.63
N SER A 337 8.79 13.02 -1.65
CA SER A 337 9.60 13.96 -0.87
C SER A 337 8.83 14.45 0.36
N LEU A 338 9.51 14.60 1.49
CA LEU A 338 8.89 15.13 2.71
C LEU A 338 8.62 16.62 2.52
N ASP A 339 7.34 17.01 2.59
CA ASP A 339 6.92 18.41 2.48
C ASP A 339 5.71 18.69 3.37
N LYS A 340 5.98 19.23 4.56
CA LYS A 340 4.99 19.38 5.64
C LYS A 340 4.06 20.57 5.39
N GLU A 341 4.63 21.67 4.91
CA GLU A 341 3.96 22.96 4.82
C GLU A 341 3.10 23.06 3.57
N ASN A 342 1.86 23.51 3.73
CA ASN A 342 0.87 23.51 2.65
C ASN A 342 1.22 24.46 1.49
N ILE A 343 1.48 25.73 1.79
CA ILE A 343 1.79 26.76 0.78
C ILE A 343 3.10 26.45 0.02
N PRO A 344 4.22 26.10 0.68
CA PRO A 344 5.44 25.70 -0.02
C PRO A 344 5.25 24.48 -0.92
N ARG A 345 4.52 23.46 -0.46
CA ARG A 345 4.21 22.27 -1.26
C ARG A 345 3.40 22.60 -2.51
N TRP A 346 2.37 23.45 -2.37
CA TRP A 346 1.57 23.94 -3.50
C TRP A 346 2.41 24.70 -4.53
N ASN A 347 3.27 25.62 -4.07
CA ASN A 347 4.17 26.37 -4.96
C ASN A 347 5.15 25.46 -5.71
N LYS A 348 5.69 24.44 -5.05
CA LYS A 348 6.55 23.42 -5.68
C LYS A 348 5.79 22.59 -6.72
N PHE A 349 4.53 22.24 -6.46
CA PHE A 349 3.67 21.60 -7.46
C PHE A 349 3.51 22.49 -8.71
N LEU A 350 3.20 23.78 -8.56
CA LEU A 350 3.11 24.73 -9.68
C LEU A 350 4.44 24.89 -10.45
N GLN A 351 5.57 24.66 -9.78
CA GLN A 351 6.91 24.66 -10.38
C GLN A 351 7.30 23.31 -11.03
N GLY A 352 6.46 22.28 -10.94
CA GLY A 352 6.70 20.96 -11.52
C GLY A 352 7.55 20.00 -10.68
N TYR A 353 7.75 20.27 -9.39
CA TYR A 353 8.45 19.32 -8.50
C TYR A 353 7.62 18.07 -8.22
N TYR A 354 6.29 18.18 -8.24
CA TYR A 354 5.34 17.11 -7.96
C TYR A 354 4.32 17.01 -9.09
N ASP A 355 3.87 15.79 -9.40
CA ASP A 355 2.86 15.54 -10.45
C ASP A 355 1.42 15.67 -9.92
N VAL A 356 1.26 15.68 -8.59
CA VAL A 356 -0.03 15.78 -7.92
C VAL A 356 0.10 16.56 -6.62
N SER A 357 -0.90 17.39 -6.31
CA SER A 357 -1.05 18.02 -5.01
C SER A 357 -2.52 18.10 -4.63
N GLY A 358 -2.80 18.00 -3.34
CA GLY A 358 -4.07 18.47 -2.78
C GLY A 358 -4.12 20.01 -2.82
N ILE A 359 -5.34 20.55 -2.74
CA ILE A 359 -5.60 21.99 -2.67
C ILE A 359 -5.99 22.30 -1.23
N GLY A 360 -5.15 23.04 -0.50
CA GLY A 360 -5.52 23.49 0.85
C GLY A 360 -6.32 24.79 0.82
N ALA A 361 -6.93 25.13 1.96
CA ALA A 361 -7.82 26.29 2.08
C ALA A 361 -7.16 27.60 1.62
N ASP A 362 -5.89 27.82 1.98
CA ASP A 362 -5.14 29.04 1.63
C ASP A 362 -4.87 29.21 0.12
N SER A 363 -4.97 28.13 -0.66
CA SER A 363 -4.70 28.12 -2.09
C SER A 363 -5.96 27.83 -2.92
N PHE A 364 -7.12 27.69 -2.28
CA PHE A 364 -8.36 27.28 -2.93
C PHE A 364 -8.80 28.29 -4.00
N ASP A 365 -8.93 29.57 -3.65
CA ASP A 365 -9.40 30.61 -4.58
C ASP A 365 -8.42 30.88 -5.75
N GLN A 366 -7.14 30.55 -5.56
CA GLN A 366 -6.14 30.61 -6.62
C GLN A 366 -6.35 29.49 -7.66
N ALA A 367 -6.74 28.30 -7.18
CA ALA A 367 -6.82 27.08 -7.98
C ALA A 367 -8.21 26.85 -8.58
N VAL A 368 -9.27 27.16 -7.82
CA VAL A 368 -10.65 26.76 -8.09
C VAL A 368 -11.57 27.97 -8.10
N LYS A 369 -12.57 27.93 -8.98
CA LYS A 369 -13.76 28.79 -9.00
C LYS A 369 -15.00 27.92 -8.96
N ILE A 370 -16.10 28.47 -8.45
CA ILE A 370 -17.40 27.82 -8.54
C ILE A 370 -18.11 28.32 -9.78
N ASP A 371 -18.59 27.40 -10.60
CA ASP A 371 -19.37 27.74 -11.79
C ASP A 371 -20.83 28.09 -11.46
N LYS A 372 -21.63 28.42 -12.48
CA LYS A 372 -23.04 28.79 -12.32
C LYS A 372 -23.93 27.68 -11.74
N ASN A 373 -23.48 26.43 -11.78
CA ASN A 373 -24.21 25.26 -11.28
C ASN A 373 -23.77 24.86 -9.87
N GLY A 374 -22.76 25.55 -9.31
CA GLY A 374 -22.18 25.21 -8.00
C GLY A 374 -21.01 24.23 -8.10
N ASP A 375 -20.53 23.90 -9.30
CA ASP A 375 -19.47 22.91 -9.50
C ASP A 375 -18.08 23.56 -9.43
N PRO A 376 -17.10 22.93 -8.75
CA PRO A 376 -15.73 23.42 -8.71
C PRO A 376 -15.03 23.23 -10.06
N ILE A 377 -14.56 24.33 -10.65
CA ILE A 377 -13.81 24.36 -11.90
C ILE A 377 -12.44 25.02 -11.69
N LEU A 378 -11.43 24.61 -12.46
CA LEU A 378 -10.12 25.27 -12.40
C LEU A 378 -10.16 26.72 -12.89
N THR A 379 -9.32 27.57 -12.30
CA THR A 379 -9.03 28.89 -12.87
C THR A 379 -8.35 28.76 -14.23
N GLU A 380 -8.52 29.78 -15.09
CA GLU A 380 -7.86 29.82 -16.40
C GLU A 380 -6.32 29.77 -16.30
N SER A 381 -5.76 30.28 -15.20
CA SER A 381 -4.32 30.18 -14.94
C SER A 381 -3.87 28.73 -14.79
N MET A 382 -4.59 27.93 -13.99
CA MET A 382 -4.28 26.50 -13.81
C MET A 382 -4.45 25.72 -15.12
N LYS A 383 -5.52 25.99 -15.87
CA LYS A 383 -5.74 25.34 -17.18
C LYS A 383 -4.62 25.64 -18.17
N LYS A 384 -4.14 26.89 -18.23
CA LYS A 384 -3.01 27.30 -19.09
C LYS A 384 -1.70 26.58 -18.73
N GLN A 385 -1.53 26.18 -17.48
CA GLN A 385 -0.39 25.37 -17.02
C GLN A 385 -0.58 23.86 -17.29
N GLY A 386 -1.69 23.44 -17.90
CA GLY A 386 -1.98 22.03 -18.18
C GLY A 386 -2.45 21.23 -16.94
N ILE A 387 -2.75 21.91 -15.84
CA ILE A 387 -3.25 21.27 -14.61
C ILE A 387 -4.68 20.78 -14.84
N LYS A 388 -4.99 19.61 -14.26
CA LYS A 388 -6.33 19.02 -14.24
C LYS A 388 -6.82 18.92 -12.80
N LEU A 389 -8.11 19.13 -12.59
CA LEU A 389 -8.76 18.98 -11.30
C LEU A 389 -9.49 17.65 -11.27
N ASP A 390 -9.20 16.87 -10.24
CA ASP A 390 -9.91 15.63 -9.92
C ASP A 390 -10.66 15.85 -8.60
N VAL A 391 -11.97 15.62 -8.62
CA VAL A 391 -12.86 15.84 -7.48
C VAL A 391 -13.47 14.51 -7.09
N GLN A 392 -13.21 14.09 -5.86
CA GLN A 392 -13.69 12.83 -5.32
C GLN A 392 -14.43 13.05 -4.00
N VAL A 393 -15.54 12.34 -3.82
CA VAL A 393 -16.22 12.26 -2.54
C VAL A 393 -15.45 11.30 -1.65
N SER A 394 -14.88 11.81 -0.56
CA SER A 394 -14.16 11.01 0.45
C SER A 394 -15.03 10.87 1.71
N PRO A 395 -15.55 9.67 2.02
CA PRO A 395 -16.26 9.43 3.28
C PRO A 395 -15.31 9.61 4.47
N GLY A 396 -15.54 10.64 5.27
CA GLY A 396 -14.75 10.92 6.45
C GLY A 396 -15.53 11.78 7.44
N ILE A 397 -15.19 11.65 8.72
CA ILE A 397 -15.69 12.52 9.78
C ILE A 397 -14.49 13.19 10.45
N PHE A 398 -14.61 14.49 10.69
CA PHE A 398 -13.65 15.25 11.48
C PHE A 398 -14.33 15.58 12.81
N TYR A 399 -13.64 15.32 13.92
CA TYR A 399 -14.19 15.57 15.26
C TYR A 399 -13.08 15.95 16.23
N THR A 400 -13.44 16.69 17.27
CA THR A 400 -12.57 16.98 18.41
C THR A 400 -12.85 15.94 19.50
N GLY A 401 -11.82 15.20 19.91
CA GLY A 401 -11.92 14.24 21.01
C GLY A 401 -11.45 14.83 22.34
N PHE A 402 -12.18 14.56 23.42
CA PHE A 402 -11.75 14.86 24.79
C PHE A 402 -11.29 13.57 25.48
N ASN A 403 -10.20 13.66 26.26
CA ASN A 403 -9.79 12.54 27.09
C ASN A 403 -10.77 12.38 28.26
N MET A 404 -11.72 11.45 28.14
CA MET A 404 -12.75 11.25 29.17
C MET A 404 -12.21 10.71 30.50
N LEU A 405 -10.95 10.28 30.56
CA LEU A 405 -10.25 9.91 31.80
C LEU A 405 -9.55 11.09 32.48
N ASP A 406 -9.45 12.23 31.80
CA ASP A 406 -8.89 13.45 32.38
C ASP A 406 -9.79 14.01 33.48
N LYS A 407 -9.20 14.49 34.57
CA LYS A 407 -9.93 14.97 35.74
C LYS A 407 -10.59 16.34 35.54
N ILE A 408 -10.11 17.13 34.59
CA ILE A 408 -10.57 18.50 34.33
C ILE A 408 -11.57 18.51 33.20
N VAL A 409 -11.23 17.89 32.06
CA VAL A 409 -12.04 17.95 30.83
C VAL A 409 -12.82 16.66 30.54
N GLY A 410 -12.62 15.61 31.34
CA GLY A 410 -13.30 14.32 31.18
C GLY A 410 -14.43 14.08 32.18
N GLY A 411 -14.89 12.83 32.26
CA GLY A 411 -15.92 12.36 33.19
C GLY A 411 -17.35 12.28 32.63
N HIS A 412 -18.17 11.45 33.28
CA HIS A 412 -19.57 11.19 32.89
C HIS A 412 -20.57 11.65 33.95
N SER A 413 -20.12 12.44 34.93
CA SER A 413 -21.01 12.98 35.96
C SER A 413 -22.00 13.98 35.37
N GLU A 414 -23.13 14.20 36.04
CA GLU A 414 -24.16 15.12 35.57
C GLU A 414 -23.64 16.57 35.42
N LYS A 415 -22.68 16.97 36.27
CA LYS A 415 -21.98 18.27 36.19
C LYS A 415 -21.09 18.41 34.95
N GLN A 416 -20.60 17.30 34.40
CA GLN A 416 -19.72 17.25 33.22
C GLN A 416 -20.50 16.91 31.92
N ARG A 417 -21.78 16.53 32.03
CA ARG A 417 -22.68 16.23 30.90
C ARG A 417 -23.55 17.43 30.48
N LYS A 418 -23.66 18.45 31.34
CA LYS A 418 -24.28 19.75 31.07
C LYS A 418 -23.19 20.74 30.71
#